data_AF-D1YHR5-F1
#
_entry.id   AF-D1YHR5-F1
#
_cell.length_a   1.000
_cell.length_b   1.000
_cell.length_c   1.000
_cell.angle_alpha   90.00
_cell.angle_beta   90.00
_cell.angle_gamma   90.00
#
_symmetry.space_group_name_H-M   'P 1'
#
loop_
_entity.id
_entity.type
_entity.pdbx_description
1 polymer ?
#
loop_
_entity_poly.entity_id
_entity_poly.type
_entity_poly.pdbx_seq_one_letter_code
_entity_poly.pdbx_strand_id
1 'polypeptide(L)'
;MIKLIELNKINFSKEAKSGTQLTYSDFKKIAKTLIEQDARYAIPFFNASKIKNMPAAKTMDAQTGKVEDLEIWDSWPVQDAKTGYVSNWNGYQLVVGMMGVPNTNDNHIYLLYNKYGDNNFNNWKNAGPIFGLGTPVIQQWSGSATLNKDGSIQLYYTKVDTSDNNTNHQKIASATVYLNLEKDQDKISIAHVDNDHIVFEGDGYHYQTYNQWKKTNKGADNIAMRDAHVIDDKDGNRYLVFEASTGTENYQGADQIYQWLNYGGTNKDNLGDFFQILSNSDIKDRAKWSNAAIGIIKLNNDTKNPGVEKVYTPLISSPMVSDEIERPDVVRLGNKYYLFAATRLNRGSNDDAWMAANKAVGDNVAMIGYVSDNLTHGYVPLNESGVVLTASVPANWRTATYSYYAVPVEGRDDQLLITSYITNRGEVAGKGMHATWAPSFLLQINPDNTTTVLAKMTNQGDWIWDDTSENDDMMGVLKKDAPNSAALPGEWGKPVDWDLIGGYNLKPHQPVTPIPNVPTTPEKPNTPTTPNTPDTPHNPTKPTSEVPTTSVKKTTQSELPKAGAKNGIVAAIVGAVSSMLGVIGLAGVSKRKRNN
;
A
#
# COMPACT_ATOMS: atom_id res chain seq x y z
N MET A 1 4.19 -9.77 -39.48
CA MET A 1 4.73 -8.40 -39.67
C MET A 1 4.44 -7.50 -38.48
N ILE A 2 3.17 -7.34 -38.04
CA ILE A 2 2.80 -6.50 -36.87
C ILE A 2 3.56 -6.90 -35.58
N LYS A 3 3.64 -8.20 -35.25
CA LYS A 3 4.39 -8.66 -34.06
C LYS A 3 5.88 -8.28 -34.06
N LEU A 4 6.53 -8.28 -35.23
CA LEU A 4 7.95 -7.94 -35.34
C LEU A 4 8.20 -6.44 -35.12
N ILE A 5 7.27 -5.58 -35.58
CA ILE A 5 7.34 -4.13 -35.39
C ILE A 5 7.25 -3.77 -33.90
N GLU A 6 6.34 -4.42 -33.16
CA GLU A 6 6.18 -4.16 -31.73
C GLU A 6 7.38 -4.63 -30.90
N LEU A 7 7.96 -5.79 -31.24
CA LEU A 7 9.17 -6.28 -30.57
C LEU A 7 10.36 -5.33 -30.71
N ASN A 8 10.51 -4.67 -31.87
CA ASN A 8 11.60 -3.73 -32.12
C ASN A 8 11.52 -2.44 -31.29
N LYS A 9 10.38 -2.17 -30.64
CA LYS A 9 10.21 -1.01 -29.74
C LYS A 9 10.65 -1.30 -28.30
N ILE A 10 10.88 -2.57 -27.94
CA ILE A 10 11.23 -2.96 -26.59
C ILE A 10 12.57 -2.34 -26.19
N ASN A 11 12.59 -1.65 -25.07
CA ASN A 11 13.77 -1.12 -24.43
C ASN A 11 14.27 -2.10 -23.36
N PHE A 12 15.49 -2.59 -23.55
CA PHE A 12 16.15 -3.55 -22.65
C PHE A 12 17.09 -2.90 -21.63
N SER A 13 16.99 -1.58 -21.39
CA SER A 13 17.72 -0.90 -20.32
C SER A 13 17.60 -1.66 -18.99
N LYS A 14 18.68 -1.66 -18.20
CA LYS A 14 18.74 -2.31 -16.88
C LYS A 14 18.73 -1.33 -15.72
N GLU A 15 18.66 -0.03 -16.02
CA GLU A 15 18.66 1.04 -15.04
C GLU A 15 17.24 1.29 -14.52
N ALA A 16 17.01 1.03 -13.24
CA ALA A 16 15.76 1.39 -12.56
C ALA A 16 15.69 2.91 -12.37
N LYS A 17 14.58 3.52 -12.78
CA LYS A 17 14.41 4.99 -12.77
C LYS A 17 13.70 5.51 -11.52
N SER A 18 12.89 4.69 -10.86
CA SER A 18 11.95 5.15 -9.82
C SER A 18 11.88 4.18 -8.63
N GLY A 19 13.04 3.84 -8.06
CA GLY A 19 13.12 2.90 -6.93
C GLY A 19 12.91 1.44 -7.32
N THR A 20 12.56 0.63 -6.32
CA THR A 20 12.20 -0.78 -6.52
C THR A 20 10.83 -0.88 -7.17
N GLN A 21 10.66 -1.78 -8.14
CA GLN A 21 9.41 -1.91 -8.87
C GLN A 21 8.57 -3.07 -8.36
N LEU A 22 7.27 -2.84 -8.16
CA LEU A 22 6.27 -3.89 -8.19
C LEU A 22 6.04 -4.26 -9.67
N THR A 23 6.67 -5.35 -10.12
CA THR A 23 6.65 -5.74 -11.54
C THR A 23 5.38 -6.49 -11.93
N TYR A 24 5.15 -6.65 -13.24
CA TYR A 24 4.01 -7.42 -13.75
C TYR A 24 4.03 -8.89 -13.29
N SER A 25 5.24 -9.48 -13.21
CA SER A 25 5.46 -10.82 -12.65
C SER A 25 5.13 -10.86 -11.15
N ASP A 26 5.54 -9.86 -10.37
CA ASP A 26 5.23 -9.80 -8.94
C ASP A 26 3.73 -9.69 -8.69
N PHE A 27 3.04 -8.84 -9.46
CA PHE A 27 1.58 -8.72 -9.42
C PHE A 27 0.88 -10.04 -9.70
N LYS A 28 1.33 -10.79 -10.72
CA LYS A 28 0.81 -12.14 -11.02
C LYS A 28 1.08 -13.13 -9.88
N LYS A 29 2.24 -13.06 -9.24
CA LYS A 29 2.58 -13.91 -8.08
C LYS A 29 1.70 -13.57 -6.88
N ILE A 30 1.49 -12.29 -6.56
CA ILE A 30 0.61 -11.84 -5.47
C ILE A 30 -0.82 -12.36 -5.70
N ALA A 31 -1.37 -12.16 -6.90
CA ALA A 31 -2.69 -12.67 -7.26
C ALA A 31 -2.78 -14.20 -7.14
N LYS A 32 -1.73 -14.90 -7.59
CA LYS A 32 -1.65 -16.36 -7.47
C LYS A 32 -1.61 -16.82 -6.00
N THR A 33 -0.81 -16.18 -5.16
CA THR A 33 -0.72 -16.47 -3.72
C THR A 33 -2.08 -16.26 -3.03
N LEU A 34 -2.80 -15.20 -3.40
CA LEU A 34 -4.16 -14.96 -2.91
C LEU A 34 -5.11 -16.09 -3.30
N ILE A 35 -5.08 -16.54 -4.55
CA ILE A 35 -5.89 -17.67 -5.04
C ILE A 35 -5.55 -18.99 -4.31
N GLU A 36 -4.27 -19.18 -3.97
CA GLU A 36 -3.79 -20.34 -3.23
C GLU A 36 -4.32 -20.38 -1.78
N GLN A 37 -4.66 -19.23 -1.20
CA GLN A 37 -5.18 -19.08 0.17
C GLN A 37 -4.23 -19.68 1.22
N ASP A 38 -2.93 -19.41 1.05
CA ASP A 38 -1.87 -19.95 1.89
C ASP A 38 -1.92 -19.37 3.30
N ALA A 39 -1.87 -20.24 4.32
CA ALA A 39 -1.90 -19.85 5.73
C ALA A 39 -0.82 -18.85 6.17
N ARG A 40 0.30 -18.77 5.43
CA ARG A 40 1.37 -17.80 5.71
C ARG A 40 0.94 -16.36 5.45
N TYR A 41 -0.01 -16.15 4.53
CA TYR A 41 -0.36 -14.82 4.00
C TYR A 41 -1.86 -14.51 4.05
N ALA A 42 -2.73 -15.53 4.05
CA ALA A 42 -4.16 -15.33 4.13
C ALA A 42 -4.52 -14.63 5.45
N ILE A 43 -5.29 -13.55 5.35
CA ILE A 43 -5.81 -12.84 6.52
C ILE A 43 -6.65 -13.82 7.35
N PRO A 44 -6.46 -13.91 8.68
CA PRO A 44 -7.20 -14.84 9.50
C PRO A 44 -8.71 -14.68 9.33
N PHE A 45 -9.44 -15.79 9.40
CA PHE A 45 -10.89 -15.72 9.54
C PHE A 45 -11.25 -15.06 10.88
N PHE A 46 -12.20 -14.13 10.84
CA PHE A 46 -12.76 -13.47 12.03
C PHE A 46 -14.12 -14.07 12.38
N ASN A 47 -14.45 -14.13 13.67
CA ASN A 47 -15.75 -14.57 14.13
C ASN A 47 -16.80 -13.50 13.81
N ALA A 48 -17.58 -13.71 12.75
CA ALA A 48 -18.52 -12.71 12.24
C ALA A 48 -19.57 -12.29 13.28
N SER A 49 -19.98 -13.22 14.16
CA SER A 49 -20.98 -12.96 15.21
C SER A 49 -20.49 -12.00 16.31
N LYS A 50 -19.17 -11.83 16.44
CA LYS A 50 -18.55 -10.94 17.43
C LYS A 50 -18.31 -9.53 16.89
N ILE A 51 -18.38 -9.33 15.57
CA ILE A 51 -18.11 -8.04 14.94
C ILE A 51 -19.27 -7.06 15.15
N LYS A 52 -18.99 -5.98 15.87
CA LYS A 52 -19.94 -4.90 16.19
C LYS A 52 -19.50 -3.57 15.58
N ASN A 53 -20.47 -2.72 15.27
CA ASN A 53 -20.19 -1.31 14.96
C ASN A 53 -19.55 -0.64 16.17
N MET A 54 -18.70 0.36 15.91
CA MET A 54 -18.01 1.09 16.97
C MET A 54 -18.99 1.94 17.78
N PRO A 55 -19.10 1.76 19.11
CA PRO A 55 -20.00 2.58 19.92
C PRO A 55 -19.69 4.08 19.82
N ALA A 56 -18.40 4.43 19.76
CA ALA A 56 -17.92 5.80 19.61
C ALA A 56 -18.22 6.43 18.22
N ALA A 57 -18.70 5.63 17.25
CA ALA A 57 -19.11 6.14 15.94
C ALA A 57 -20.54 6.66 15.91
N LYS A 58 -21.31 6.45 16.98
CA LYS A 58 -22.53 7.23 17.23
C LYS A 58 -22.15 8.59 17.80
N THR A 59 -21.86 9.54 16.93
CA THR A 59 -21.22 10.82 17.27
C THR A 59 -21.72 11.94 16.38
N MET A 60 -21.31 13.17 16.68
CA MET A 60 -21.61 14.33 15.84
C MET A 60 -20.94 14.19 14.46
N ASP A 61 -21.74 14.23 13.40
CA ASP A 61 -21.25 14.29 12.04
C ASP A 61 -20.66 15.68 11.71
N ALA A 62 -19.55 15.70 10.97
CA ALA A 62 -18.83 16.91 10.61
C ALA A 62 -19.58 17.75 9.58
N GLN A 63 -20.40 17.13 8.71
CA GLN A 63 -21.12 17.86 7.67
C GLN A 63 -22.51 18.33 8.12
N THR A 64 -23.19 17.57 9.00
CA THR A 64 -24.54 17.91 9.47
C THR A 64 -24.57 18.58 10.85
N GLY A 65 -23.53 18.39 11.67
CA GLY A 65 -23.48 18.88 13.05
C GLY A 65 -24.47 18.19 13.99
N LYS A 66 -25.02 17.02 13.61
CA LYS A 66 -25.96 16.23 14.41
C LYS A 66 -25.33 14.90 14.79
N VAL A 67 -25.82 14.29 15.88
CA VAL A 67 -25.42 12.93 16.24
C VAL A 67 -26.05 11.94 15.25
N GLU A 68 -25.20 11.21 14.54
CA GLU A 68 -25.56 10.20 13.56
C GLU A 68 -24.77 8.90 13.81
N ASP A 69 -25.17 7.81 13.15
CA ASP A 69 -24.45 6.55 13.22
C ASP A 69 -23.42 6.49 12.07
N LEU A 70 -22.21 6.97 12.35
CA LEU A 70 -21.12 6.96 11.37
C LEU A 70 -20.55 5.55 11.18
N GLU A 71 -19.84 5.35 10.07
CA GLU A 71 -18.88 4.26 9.91
C GLU A 71 -17.44 4.79 10.02
N ILE A 72 -16.49 3.93 10.36
CA ILE A 72 -15.07 4.27 10.54
C ILE A 72 -14.19 3.32 9.72
N TRP A 73 -13.23 3.87 8.98
CA TRP A 73 -12.31 3.09 8.15
C TRP A 73 -10.85 3.39 8.51
N ASP A 74 -10.06 3.90 7.58
CA ASP A 74 -8.65 4.24 7.75
C ASP A 74 -8.41 4.98 9.05
N SER A 75 -7.58 4.40 9.90
CA SER A 75 -7.27 4.90 11.23
C SER A 75 -5.81 4.67 11.56
N TRP A 76 -5.21 5.54 12.37
CA TRP A 76 -3.81 5.47 12.76
C TRP A 76 -3.61 5.96 14.19
N PRO A 77 -2.75 5.31 14.98
CA PRO A 77 -2.44 5.77 16.32
C PRO A 77 -1.63 7.06 16.27
N VAL A 78 -1.69 7.84 17.34
CA VAL A 78 -0.59 8.76 17.66
C VAL A 78 0.58 7.90 18.13
N GLN A 79 1.70 7.97 17.41
CA GLN A 79 2.83 7.07 17.63
C GLN A 79 4.16 7.81 17.78
N ASP A 80 5.13 7.19 18.43
CA ASP A 80 6.50 7.70 18.45
C ASP A 80 7.11 7.61 17.05
N ALA A 81 7.66 8.71 16.54
CA ALA A 81 8.12 8.78 15.16
C ALA A 81 9.37 7.91 14.87
N LYS A 82 10.15 7.51 15.88
CA LYS A 82 11.35 6.68 15.68
C LYS A 82 11.05 5.19 15.75
N THR A 83 10.23 4.80 16.71
CA THR A 83 9.95 3.40 17.04
C THR A 83 8.64 2.92 16.43
N GLY A 84 7.68 3.82 16.21
CA GLY A 84 6.33 3.50 15.77
C GLY A 84 5.40 3.03 16.88
N TYR A 85 5.86 2.93 18.13
CA TYR A 85 5.01 2.50 19.24
C TYR A 85 3.88 3.50 19.49
N VAL A 86 2.70 2.99 19.88
CA VAL A 86 1.56 3.81 20.28
C VAL A 86 1.99 4.72 21.44
N SER A 87 1.70 6.01 21.33
CA SER A 87 2.07 6.98 22.36
C SER A 87 1.14 6.92 23.56
N ASN A 88 1.72 6.93 24.77
CA ASN A 88 0.98 7.13 26.01
C ASN A 88 0.87 8.64 26.32
N TRP A 89 -0.27 9.23 25.98
CA TRP A 89 -0.57 10.63 26.27
C TRP A 89 -1.36 10.73 27.58
N ASN A 90 -0.71 11.12 28.67
CA ASN A 90 -1.33 11.30 29.99
C ASN A 90 -2.18 10.10 30.48
N GLY A 91 -1.77 8.87 30.17
CA GLY A 91 -2.50 7.64 30.52
C GLY A 91 -3.51 7.17 29.47
N TYR A 92 -3.52 7.79 28.28
CA TYR A 92 -4.42 7.46 27.18
C TYR A 92 -3.65 7.05 25.92
N GLN A 93 -4.24 6.14 25.16
CA GLN A 93 -3.92 5.90 23.77
C GLN A 93 -4.87 6.73 22.89
N LEU A 94 -4.32 7.29 21.81
CA LEU A 94 -5.01 8.21 20.92
C LEU A 94 -4.94 7.66 19.50
N VAL A 95 -6.07 7.69 18.78
CA VAL A 95 -6.17 7.24 17.39
C VAL A 95 -6.94 8.28 16.59
N VAL A 96 -6.42 8.64 15.42
CA VAL A 96 -7.14 9.47 14.47
C VAL A 96 -7.73 8.53 13.41
N GLY A 97 -8.99 8.75 13.03
CA GLY A 97 -9.67 7.91 12.04
C GLY A 97 -10.57 8.71 11.11
N MET A 98 -10.67 8.26 9.87
CA MET A 98 -11.67 8.75 8.93
C MET A 98 -13.05 8.18 9.29
N MET A 99 -14.04 9.06 9.43
CA MET A 99 -15.41 8.69 9.73
C MET A 99 -16.38 9.50 8.87
N GLY A 100 -17.57 8.94 8.65
CA GLY A 100 -18.65 9.61 7.94
C GLY A 100 -19.90 8.75 7.85
N VAL A 101 -21.01 9.36 7.43
CA VAL A 101 -22.28 8.67 7.24
C VAL A 101 -22.18 7.72 6.03
N PRO A 102 -22.56 6.43 6.15
CA PRO A 102 -22.56 5.50 5.03
C PRO A 102 -23.29 6.05 3.80
N ASN A 103 -22.79 5.70 2.61
CA ASN A 103 -23.37 6.11 1.31
C ASN A 103 -23.40 7.63 1.05
N THR A 104 -22.69 8.42 1.86
CA THR A 104 -22.51 9.86 1.68
C THR A 104 -21.06 10.17 1.31
N ASN A 105 -20.82 11.18 0.46
CA ASN A 105 -19.47 11.72 0.28
C ASN A 105 -19.13 12.57 1.51
N ASP A 106 -18.63 11.90 2.54
CA ASP A 106 -18.43 12.41 3.88
C ASP A 106 -17.12 11.86 4.41
N ASN A 107 -16.03 12.61 4.21
CA ASN A 107 -14.68 12.15 4.48
C ASN A 107 -13.97 13.18 5.36
N HIS A 108 -14.13 13.01 6.68
CA HIS A 108 -13.52 13.84 7.70
C HIS A 108 -12.80 12.99 8.73
N ILE A 109 -11.81 13.58 9.41
CA ILE A 109 -11.01 12.88 10.42
C ILE A 109 -11.41 13.28 11.84
N TYR A 110 -11.47 12.28 12.71
CA TYR A 110 -11.92 12.36 14.09
C TYR A 110 -10.82 11.88 15.02
N LEU A 111 -10.81 12.42 16.24
CA LEU A 111 -9.95 11.91 17.31
C LEU A 111 -10.73 10.95 18.20
N LEU A 112 -10.21 9.74 18.36
CA LEU A 112 -10.71 8.71 19.26
C LEU A 112 -9.68 8.45 20.35
N TYR A 113 -10.15 8.11 21.55
CA TYR A 113 -9.26 7.87 22.69
C TYR A 113 -9.78 6.77 23.62
N ASN A 114 -8.85 6.07 24.24
CA ASN A 114 -9.09 5.09 25.31
C ASN A 114 -7.96 5.14 26.34
N LYS A 115 -8.12 4.54 27.53
CA LYS A 115 -7.01 4.36 28.46
C LYS A 115 -5.92 3.51 27.80
N TYR A 116 -4.65 3.85 28.06
CA TYR A 116 -3.52 3.13 27.48
C TYR A 116 -3.51 1.67 27.97
N GLY A 117 -3.51 0.69 27.05
CA GLY A 117 -3.61 -0.75 27.36
C GLY A 117 -5.02 -1.24 27.75
N ASP A 118 -6.07 -0.43 27.54
CA ASP A 118 -7.45 -0.90 27.68
C ASP A 118 -7.92 -1.51 26.36
N ASN A 119 -8.06 -2.84 26.37
CA ASN A 119 -8.42 -3.64 25.20
C ASN A 119 -9.93 -3.72 24.95
N ASN A 120 -10.77 -3.06 25.76
CA ASN A 120 -12.21 -3.11 25.60
C ASN A 120 -12.68 -2.11 24.53
N PHE A 121 -13.10 -2.63 23.38
CA PHE A 121 -13.59 -1.84 22.26
C PHE A 121 -14.72 -0.85 22.63
N ASN A 122 -15.51 -1.14 23.66
CA ASN A 122 -16.60 -0.27 24.11
C ASN A 122 -16.14 0.99 24.84
N ASN A 123 -14.90 0.99 25.34
CA ASN A 123 -14.37 2.07 26.18
C ASN A 123 -13.80 3.21 25.34
N TRP A 124 -13.59 3.00 24.03
CA TRP A 124 -13.26 4.07 23.11
C TRP A 124 -14.32 5.17 23.14
N LYS A 125 -13.85 6.41 23.27
CA LYS A 125 -14.66 7.63 23.18
C LYS A 125 -14.23 8.44 21.97
N ASN A 126 -15.13 9.32 21.51
CA ASN A 126 -14.89 10.22 20.39
C ASN A 126 -14.77 11.67 20.90
N ALA A 127 -13.67 12.35 20.56
CA ALA A 127 -13.43 13.75 20.90
C ALA A 127 -13.99 14.74 19.85
N GLY A 128 -14.54 14.22 18.75
CA GLY A 128 -15.12 14.99 17.65
C GLY A 128 -14.21 15.11 16.42
N PRO A 129 -14.70 15.76 15.36
CA PRO A 129 -13.93 16.01 14.15
C PRO A 129 -12.81 17.02 14.44
N ILE A 130 -11.58 16.72 14.02
CA ILE A 130 -10.38 17.52 14.34
C ILE A 130 -10.54 18.98 13.90
N PHE A 131 -11.13 19.20 12.72
CA PHE A 131 -11.30 20.53 12.12
C PHE A 131 -12.71 21.12 12.33
N GLY A 132 -13.52 20.54 13.21
CA GLY A 132 -14.89 21.00 13.43
C GLY A 132 -15.83 20.66 12.26
N LEU A 133 -16.84 21.50 12.03
CA LEU A 133 -17.81 21.28 10.95
C LEU A 133 -17.22 21.62 9.58
N GLY A 134 -17.59 20.85 8.56
CA GLY A 134 -17.05 20.93 7.21
C GLY A 134 -18.10 20.69 6.11
N THR A 135 -17.62 20.56 4.88
CA THR A 135 -18.44 20.23 3.70
C THR A 135 -17.64 19.30 2.78
N PRO A 136 -18.27 18.64 1.79
CA PRO A 136 -17.55 17.78 0.86
C PRO A 136 -16.52 18.51 -0.02
N VAL A 137 -16.53 19.86 -0.02
CA VAL A 137 -15.59 20.69 -0.79
C VAL A 137 -14.17 20.54 -0.27
N ILE A 138 -13.98 20.54 1.06
CA ILE A 138 -12.68 20.37 1.71
C ILE A 138 -12.76 19.16 2.63
N GLN A 139 -12.19 18.06 2.16
CA GLN A 139 -12.16 16.78 2.87
C GLN A 139 -10.80 16.58 3.56
N GLN A 140 -10.78 15.65 4.51
CA GLN A 140 -9.55 15.20 5.16
C GLN A 140 -9.47 13.69 5.03
N TRP A 141 -8.43 13.21 4.34
CA TRP A 141 -8.14 11.79 4.24
C TRP A 141 -6.92 11.42 5.08
N SER A 142 -6.52 10.15 4.95
CA SER A 142 -5.55 9.46 5.78
C SER A 142 -4.19 10.15 5.90
N GLY A 143 -3.46 9.74 6.95
CA GLY A 143 -2.09 10.15 7.22
C GLY A 143 -1.56 9.45 8.46
N SER A 144 -0.85 10.20 9.31
CA SER A 144 -0.19 9.72 10.53
C SER A 144 -0.11 10.82 11.59
N ALA A 145 0.21 10.46 12.83
CA ALA A 145 0.33 11.43 13.91
C ALA A 145 1.44 11.05 14.90
N THR A 146 2.12 12.06 15.46
CA THR A 146 3.15 11.87 16.48
C THR A 146 3.08 12.96 17.55
N LEU A 147 3.58 12.71 18.75
CA LEU A 147 3.64 13.74 19.80
C LEU A 147 4.80 14.71 19.59
N ASN A 148 4.52 15.99 19.78
CA ASN A 148 5.53 17.01 20.03
C ASN A 148 6.00 16.93 21.50
N LYS A 149 7.16 17.56 21.78
CA LYS A 149 7.76 17.58 23.13
C LYS A 149 6.88 18.22 24.21
N ASP A 150 5.97 19.11 23.83
CA ASP A 150 5.04 19.78 24.75
C ASP A 150 3.73 19.00 24.94
N GLY A 151 3.60 17.82 24.34
CA GLY A 151 2.41 16.98 24.42
C GLY A 151 1.31 17.35 23.43
N SER A 152 1.51 18.35 22.57
CA SER A 152 0.63 18.55 21.40
C SER A 152 0.84 17.44 20.37
N ILE A 153 -0.17 17.16 19.55
CA ILE A 153 -0.06 16.20 18.46
C ILE A 153 0.38 16.94 17.20
N GLN A 154 1.44 16.48 16.55
CA GLN A 154 1.71 16.83 15.17
C GLN A 154 0.97 15.84 14.27
N LEU A 155 -0.04 16.35 13.56
CA LEU A 155 -0.83 15.59 12.60
C LEU A 155 -0.28 15.82 11.20
N TYR A 156 -0.13 14.74 10.45
CA TYR A 156 0.08 14.75 9.00
C TYR A 156 -1.14 14.09 8.38
N TYR A 157 -1.77 14.75 7.42
CA TYR A 157 -3.03 14.29 6.84
C TYR A 157 -3.12 14.71 5.38
N THR A 158 -4.10 14.17 4.67
CA THR A 158 -4.36 14.55 3.28
C THR A 158 -5.47 15.58 3.23
N LYS A 159 -5.18 16.79 2.78
CA LYS A 159 -6.21 17.81 2.51
C LYS A 159 -6.67 17.65 1.06
N VAL A 160 -7.96 17.45 0.85
CA VAL A 160 -8.52 17.23 -0.50
C VAL A 160 -9.52 18.33 -0.83
N ASP A 161 -9.28 19.02 -1.95
CA ASP A 161 -10.17 20.03 -2.50
C ASP A 161 -10.95 19.45 -3.68
N THR A 162 -12.29 19.53 -3.63
CA THR A 162 -13.18 19.02 -4.68
C THR A 162 -13.88 20.10 -5.50
N SER A 163 -13.51 21.37 -5.30
CA SER A 163 -14.14 22.52 -5.99
C SER A 163 -13.93 22.53 -7.51
N ASP A 164 -12.84 21.93 -8.00
CA ASP A 164 -12.53 21.82 -9.43
C ASP A 164 -13.18 20.56 -10.01
N ASN A 165 -14.41 20.70 -10.53
CA ASN A 165 -15.17 19.64 -11.21
C ASN A 165 -15.32 18.33 -10.40
N ASN A 166 -15.41 18.42 -9.07
CA ASN A 166 -15.49 17.26 -8.15
C ASN A 166 -14.29 16.31 -8.27
N THR A 167 -13.14 16.78 -8.74
CA THR A 167 -11.90 16.01 -8.70
C THR A 167 -11.36 15.93 -7.28
N ASN A 168 -10.66 14.86 -6.92
CA ASN A 168 -10.03 14.76 -5.60
C ASN A 168 -8.62 15.36 -5.65
N HIS A 169 -8.50 16.69 -5.61
CA HIS A 169 -7.20 17.38 -5.59
C HIS A 169 -6.55 17.21 -4.21
N GLN A 170 -5.74 16.15 -4.10
CA GLN A 170 -5.06 15.74 -2.87
C GLN A 170 -3.76 16.50 -2.64
N LYS A 171 -3.49 16.82 -1.38
CA LYS A 171 -2.26 17.49 -0.91
C LYS A 171 -1.87 16.94 0.45
N ILE A 172 -0.57 16.77 0.68
CA ILE A 172 -0.06 16.46 2.02
C ILE A 172 -0.07 17.73 2.85
N ALA A 173 -0.75 17.70 3.99
CA ALA A 173 -0.90 18.80 4.91
C ALA A 173 -0.46 18.41 6.33
N SER A 174 -0.21 19.41 7.17
CA SER A 174 0.09 19.21 8.58
C SER A 174 -0.58 20.27 9.44
N ALA A 175 -0.90 19.90 10.68
CA ALA A 175 -1.43 20.79 11.71
C ALA A 175 -0.96 20.34 13.11
N THR A 176 -0.92 21.27 14.06
CA THR A 176 -0.66 20.97 15.47
C THR A 176 -1.97 20.95 16.24
N VAL A 177 -2.34 19.81 16.82
CA VAL A 177 -3.59 19.63 17.59
C VAL A 177 -3.29 19.65 19.08
N TYR A 178 -3.96 20.53 19.81
CA TYR A 178 -3.87 20.62 21.27
C TYR A 178 -5.12 20.04 21.91
N LEU A 179 -4.91 19.29 22.99
CA LEU A 179 -5.98 18.60 23.70
C LEU A 179 -6.17 19.16 25.11
N ASN A 180 -7.40 19.10 25.59
CA ASN A 180 -7.74 19.32 26.99
C ASN A 180 -8.14 17.98 27.64
N LEU A 181 -7.72 17.77 28.89
CA LEU A 181 -8.05 16.58 29.67
C LEU A 181 -8.81 16.95 30.94
N GLU A 182 -10.09 16.57 30.98
CA GLU A 182 -10.94 16.63 32.18
C GLU A 182 -10.81 15.29 32.93
N LYS A 183 -9.88 15.23 33.90
CA LYS A 183 -9.52 13.98 34.61
C LYS A 183 -10.65 13.37 35.42
N ASP A 184 -11.54 14.18 35.96
CA ASP A 184 -12.70 13.77 36.76
C ASP A 184 -13.78 13.06 35.94
N GLN A 185 -13.79 13.25 34.62
CA GLN A 185 -14.75 12.67 33.68
C GLN A 185 -14.12 11.65 32.72
N ASP A 186 -12.80 11.43 32.82
CA ASP A 186 -12.01 10.70 31.83
C ASP A 186 -12.32 11.15 30.40
N LYS A 187 -12.32 12.47 30.18
CA LYS A 187 -12.78 13.08 28.94
C LYS A 187 -11.67 13.93 28.31
N ILE A 188 -11.41 13.64 27.04
CA ILE A 188 -10.51 14.40 26.19
C ILE A 188 -11.34 15.20 25.20
N SER A 189 -11.00 16.47 25.01
CA SER A 189 -11.54 17.32 23.95
C SER A 189 -10.42 17.98 23.17
N ILE A 190 -10.69 18.27 21.89
CA ILE A 190 -9.82 19.11 21.07
C ILE A 190 -9.96 20.55 21.57
N ALA A 191 -8.86 21.13 22.04
CA ALA A 191 -8.83 22.49 22.56
C ALA A 191 -8.72 23.53 21.43
N HIS A 192 -7.74 23.32 20.54
CA HIS A 192 -7.53 24.13 19.33
C HIS A 192 -6.61 23.39 18.35
N VAL A 193 -6.63 23.85 17.10
CA VAL A 193 -5.76 23.38 16.02
C VAL A 193 -5.01 24.57 15.45
N ASP A 194 -3.68 24.50 15.49
CA ASP A 194 -2.78 25.53 14.97
C ASP A 194 -2.04 25.02 13.73
N ASN A 195 -1.43 25.95 13.00
CA ASN A 195 -0.48 25.66 11.91
C ASN A 195 -1.04 24.74 10.81
N ASP A 196 -2.34 24.77 10.51
CA ASP A 196 -2.88 24.05 9.35
C ASP A 196 -2.33 24.64 8.06
N HIS A 197 -1.55 23.86 7.31
CA HIS A 197 -0.97 24.27 6.04
C HIS A 197 -0.61 23.07 5.16
N ILE A 198 -0.41 23.35 3.87
CA ILE A 198 0.07 22.36 2.91
C ILE A 198 1.60 22.21 3.03
N VAL A 199 2.05 20.97 3.11
CA VAL A 199 3.47 20.59 3.14
C VAL A 199 3.97 20.25 1.73
N PHE A 200 3.23 19.43 0.96
CA PHE A 200 3.69 18.95 -0.35
C PHE A 200 2.54 18.65 -1.34
N GLU A 201 2.76 18.97 -2.62
CA GLU A 201 1.76 18.82 -3.72
C GLU A 201 2.35 18.11 -4.97
N GLY A 202 3.52 17.47 -4.84
CA GLY A 202 4.30 16.94 -5.96
C GLY A 202 5.26 17.97 -6.57
N ASP A 203 6.42 17.51 -7.03
CA ASP A 203 7.47 18.34 -7.63
C ASP A 203 7.46 18.29 -9.18
N GLY A 204 6.75 17.31 -9.75
CA GLY A 204 6.59 17.10 -11.19
C GLY A 204 7.72 16.29 -11.85
N TYR A 205 8.85 16.12 -11.17
CA TYR A 205 9.92 15.24 -11.60
C TYR A 205 9.83 13.87 -10.91
N HIS A 206 9.99 13.79 -9.60
CA HIS A 206 9.85 12.54 -8.86
C HIS A 206 8.38 12.12 -8.72
N TYR A 207 7.50 13.08 -8.39
CA TYR A 207 6.09 12.84 -8.12
C TYR A 207 5.18 13.69 -9.01
N GLN A 208 4.15 13.08 -9.57
CA GLN A 208 3.16 13.75 -10.42
C GLN A 208 2.43 14.85 -9.65
N THR A 209 2.20 15.98 -10.31
CA THR A 209 1.39 17.10 -9.79
C THR A 209 -0.04 17.05 -10.30
N TYR A 210 -0.96 17.72 -9.59
CA TYR A 210 -2.35 17.90 -10.04
C TYR A 210 -2.43 18.47 -11.48
N ASN A 211 -1.57 19.44 -11.81
CA ASN A 211 -1.53 20.05 -13.14
C ASN A 211 -1.09 19.08 -14.24
N GLN A 212 -0.13 18.19 -13.94
CA GLN A 212 0.30 17.15 -14.87
C GLN A 212 -0.81 16.14 -15.11
N TRP A 213 -1.43 15.64 -14.04
CA TRP A 213 -2.60 14.75 -14.11
C TRP A 213 -3.71 15.39 -14.96
N LYS A 214 -4.12 16.62 -14.66
CA LYS A 214 -5.19 17.33 -15.37
C LYS A 214 -4.89 17.50 -16.86
N LYS A 215 -3.62 17.64 -17.23
CA LYS A 215 -3.17 17.77 -18.62
C LYS A 215 -3.21 16.46 -19.40
N THR A 216 -2.96 15.32 -18.74
CA THR A 216 -2.83 14.01 -19.40
C THR A 216 -4.05 13.12 -19.27
N ASN A 217 -4.85 13.29 -18.21
CA ASN A 217 -6.00 12.46 -17.92
C ASN A 217 -7.03 12.51 -19.06
N LYS A 218 -7.50 11.33 -19.47
CA LYS A 218 -8.58 11.13 -20.45
C LYS A 218 -9.83 10.47 -19.86
N GLY A 219 -9.97 10.50 -18.53
CA GLY A 219 -11.09 9.95 -17.77
C GLY A 219 -10.83 8.62 -17.08
N ALA A 220 -9.59 8.11 -17.09
CA ALA A 220 -9.22 6.80 -16.53
C ALA A 220 -7.95 6.81 -15.67
N ASP A 221 -7.30 7.97 -15.53
CA ASP A 221 -6.06 8.17 -14.77
C ASP A 221 -6.38 8.43 -13.30
N ASN A 222 -5.77 7.69 -12.38
CA ASN A 222 -5.91 7.97 -10.94
C ASN A 222 -5.10 9.22 -10.56
N ILE A 223 -5.40 9.80 -9.40
CA ILE A 223 -4.59 10.87 -8.81
C ILE A 223 -4.24 10.51 -7.38
N ALA A 224 -2.96 10.66 -7.01
CA ALA A 224 -2.48 10.37 -5.67
C ALA A 224 -1.46 11.40 -5.16
N MET A 225 -1.71 11.91 -3.95
CA MET A 225 -0.80 12.70 -3.14
C MET A 225 -1.29 12.67 -1.68
N ARG A 226 -1.26 11.48 -1.08
CA ARG A 226 -1.99 11.16 0.15
C ARG A 226 -1.23 10.23 1.09
N ASP A 227 -1.84 9.94 2.23
CA ASP A 227 -1.43 8.89 3.17
C ASP A 227 -0.02 9.08 3.74
N ALA A 228 0.31 10.32 4.14
CA ALA A 228 1.63 10.65 4.68
C ALA A 228 1.88 9.99 6.05
N HIS A 229 2.83 9.06 6.08
CA HIS A 229 3.38 8.38 7.26
C HIS A 229 4.66 9.04 7.75
N VAL A 230 4.65 9.52 9.00
CA VAL A 230 5.79 10.15 9.64
C VAL A 230 6.75 9.12 10.19
N ILE A 231 8.05 9.31 9.92
CA ILE A 231 9.12 8.53 10.52
C ILE A 231 10.37 9.38 10.73
N ASP A 232 11.00 9.23 11.88
CA ASP A 232 12.28 9.84 12.23
C ASP A 232 13.40 8.79 12.09
N ASP A 233 14.48 9.13 11.40
CA ASP A 233 15.64 8.24 11.32
C ASP A 233 16.40 8.16 12.67
N LYS A 234 17.47 7.35 12.69
CA LYS A 234 18.33 7.21 13.88
C LYS A 234 18.92 8.54 14.37
N ASP A 235 19.19 9.47 13.45
CA ASP A 235 19.84 10.75 13.73
C ASP A 235 18.82 11.84 14.12
N GLY A 236 17.52 11.55 14.01
CA GLY A 236 16.42 12.47 14.35
C GLY A 236 15.97 13.35 13.19
N ASN A 237 16.35 13.03 11.95
CA ASN A 237 15.78 13.66 10.77
C ASN A 237 14.37 13.12 10.54
N ARG A 238 13.41 14.01 10.27
CA ARG A 238 12.02 13.65 10.02
C ARG A 238 11.72 13.47 8.53
N TYR A 239 10.97 12.44 8.21
CA TYR A 239 10.53 12.10 6.86
C TYR A 239 9.02 11.89 6.83
N LEU A 240 8.43 12.12 5.66
CA LEU A 240 7.11 11.62 5.32
C LEU A 240 7.26 10.61 4.18
N VAL A 241 6.69 9.43 4.35
CA VAL A 241 6.51 8.40 3.33
C VAL A 241 5.05 8.42 2.91
N PHE A 242 4.74 8.45 1.62
CA PHE A 242 3.38 8.78 1.15
C PHE A 242 3.04 8.10 -0.17
N GLU A 243 1.75 7.97 -0.45
CA GLU A 243 1.27 7.50 -1.74
C GLU A 243 1.26 8.67 -2.75
N ALA A 244 1.78 8.41 -3.94
CA ALA A 244 1.78 9.31 -5.07
C ALA A 244 1.75 8.54 -6.40
N SER A 245 1.89 9.27 -7.51
CA SER A 245 2.20 8.71 -8.83
C SER A 245 3.55 9.23 -9.32
N THR A 246 4.28 8.47 -10.13
CA THR A 246 5.61 8.91 -10.61
C THR A 246 5.51 10.14 -11.52
N GLY A 247 6.37 11.13 -11.31
CA GLY A 247 6.54 12.29 -12.18
C GLY A 247 7.38 11.99 -13.44
N THR A 248 7.91 13.04 -14.06
CA THR A 248 8.66 12.93 -15.33
C THR A 248 9.95 12.09 -15.26
N GLU A 249 10.42 11.72 -14.07
CA GLU A 249 11.50 10.75 -13.86
C GLU A 249 11.18 9.37 -14.49
N ASN A 250 9.92 8.90 -14.38
CA ASN A 250 9.48 7.64 -14.97
C ASN A 250 7.96 7.64 -15.30
N TYR A 251 7.51 8.69 -15.99
CA TYR A 251 6.09 9.00 -16.19
C TYR A 251 5.27 7.88 -16.85
N GLN A 252 3.97 7.85 -16.55
CA GLN A 252 3.00 7.01 -17.26
C GLN A 252 2.97 7.28 -18.78
N GLY A 253 2.53 6.29 -19.54
CA GLY A 253 2.29 6.41 -20.97
C GLY A 253 2.46 5.09 -21.71
N ALA A 254 2.17 5.10 -23.02
CA ALA A 254 2.32 3.91 -23.87
C ALA A 254 3.75 3.37 -23.91
N ASP A 255 4.74 4.23 -23.66
CA ASP A 255 6.15 3.84 -23.63
C ASP A 255 6.47 2.88 -22.48
N GLN A 256 5.69 2.88 -21.40
CA GLN A 256 5.87 1.97 -20.27
C GLN A 256 5.67 0.50 -20.66
N ILE A 257 4.79 0.21 -21.62
CA ILE A 257 4.56 -1.14 -22.13
C ILE A 257 5.83 -1.72 -22.78
N TYR A 258 6.70 -0.86 -23.32
CA TYR A 258 7.91 -1.28 -24.01
C TYR A 258 9.15 -1.31 -23.10
N GLN A 259 9.04 -0.98 -21.81
CA GLN A 259 10.18 -1.07 -20.89
C GLN A 259 10.28 -2.48 -20.33
N TRP A 260 11.35 -3.21 -20.67
CA TRP A 260 11.51 -4.62 -20.28
C TRP A 260 11.61 -4.83 -18.76
N LEU A 261 12.08 -3.82 -18.02
CA LEU A 261 12.18 -3.86 -16.56
C LEU A 261 10.83 -4.01 -15.86
N ASN A 262 9.76 -3.44 -16.41
CA ASN A 262 8.44 -3.46 -15.79
C ASN A 262 7.81 -4.86 -15.74
N TYR A 263 8.35 -5.84 -16.48
CA TYR A 263 7.82 -7.21 -16.55
C TYR A 263 8.32 -8.11 -15.42
N GLY A 264 9.61 -8.04 -15.06
CA GLY A 264 10.19 -8.71 -13.88
C GLY A 264 10.28 -10.25 -13.88
N GLY A 265 9.70 -10.94 -14.87
CA GLY A 265 9.76 -12.40 -14.98
C GLY A 265 10.95 -12.92 -15.79
N THR A 266 10.91 -14.22 -16.13
CA THR A 266 11.88 -14.78 -17.09
C THR A 266 11.66 -14.18 -18.48
N ASN A 267 12.67 -14.19 -19.35
CA ASN A 267 12.51 -13.64 -20.71
C ASN A 267 11.36 -14.30 -21.50
N LYS A 268 11.06 -15.57 -21.22
CA LYS A 268 9.94 -16.29 -21.84
C LYS A 268 8.60 -15.75 -21.32
N ASP A 269 8.50 -15.55 -20.02
CA ASP A 269 7.27 -15.04 -19.39
C ASP A 269 7.00 -13.61 -19.83
N ASN A 270 8.03 -12.75 -19.79
CA ASN A 270 7.94 -11.35 -20.20
C ASN A 270 7.48 -11.21 -21.66
N LEU A 271 7.93 -12.10 -22.55
CA LEU A 271 7.49 -12.09 -23.94
C LEU A 271 6.01 -12.49 -24.07
N GLY A 272 5.54 -13.44 -23.27
CA GLY A 272 4.13 -13.80 -23.19
C GLY A 272 3.28 -12.63 -22.68
N ASP A 273 3.71 -12.01 -21.59
CA ASP A 273 3.05 -10.87 -20.94
C ASP A 273 3.01 -9.65 -21.87
N PHE A 274 4.10 -9.36 -22.59
CA PHE A 274 4.15 -8.30 -23.60
C PHE A 274 3.05 -8.47 -24.66
N PHE A 275 2.86 -9.70 -25.17
CA PHE A 275 1.81 -9.96 -26.14
C PHE A 275 0.41 -9.96 -25.52
N GLN A 276 0.26 -10.41 -24.27
CA GLN A 276 -1.01 -10.34 -23.54
C GLN A 276 -1.47 -8.89 -23.46
N ILE A 277 -0.62 -7.99 -22.93
CA ILE A 277 -0.90 -6.56 -22.79
C ILE A 277 -1.25 -5.95 -24.15
N LEU A 278 -0.50 -6.22 -25.21
CA LEU A 278 -0.78 -5.63 -26.52
C LEU A 278 -2.07 -6.13 -27.18
N SER A 279 -2.54 -7.33 -26.81
CA SER A 279 -3.70 -7.98 -27.43
C SER A 279 -5.03 -7.72 -26.72
N ASN A 280 -5.01 -7.26 -25.47
CA ASN A 280 -6.19 -6.92 -24.69
C ASN A 280 -6.26 -5.38 -24.50
N SER A 281 -7.32 -4.74 -25.00
CA SER A 281 -7.45 -3.28 -24.97
C SER A 281 -7.54 -2.70 -23.57
N ASP A 282 -8.24 -3.36 -22.63
CA ASP A 282 -8.40 -2.83 -21.26
C ASP A 282 -7.09 -2.91 -20.49
N ILE A 283 -6.43 -4.08 -20.51
CA ILE A 283 -5.09 -4.28 -19.96
C ILE A 283 -4.11 -3.27 -20.54
N LYS A 284 -4.13 -3.07 -21.87
CA LYS A 284 -3.27 -2.10 -22.56
C LYS A 284 -3.54 -0.68 -22.11
N ASP A 285 -4.80 -0.31 -21.92
CA ASP A 285 -5.18 1.03 -21.52
C ASP A 285 -4.77 1.28 -20.07
N ARG A 286 -5.10 0.38 -19.14
CA ARG A 286 -4.62 0.44 -17.74
C ARG A 286 -3.11 0.55 -17.66
N ALA A 287 -2.38 -0.29 -18.39
CA ALA A 287 -0.91 -0.26 -18.41
C ALA A 287 -0.30 1.07 -18.91
N LYS A 288 -1.04 1.88 -19.67
CA LYS A 288 -0.57 3.22 -20.06
C LYS A 288 -0.72 4.23 -18.92
N TRP A 289 -1.69 4.05 -18.04
CA TRP A 289 -2.01 5.00 -16.98
C TRP A 289 -1.30 4.64 -15.68
N SER A 290 -1.23 3.34 -15.35
CA SER A 290 -0.62 2.83 -14.12
C SER A 290 0.79 3.33 -13.85
N ASN A 291 0.94 4.13 -12.80
CA ASN A 291 2.24 4.63 -12.33
C ASN A 291 2.28 4.96 -10.82
N ALA A 292 1.56 4.21 -9.98
CA ALA A 292 1.61 4.43 -8.54
C ALA A 292 3.05 4.36 -7.98
N ALA A 293 3.27 5.12 -6.92
CA ALA A 293 4.55 5.30 -6.27
C ALA A 293 4.39 5.47 -4.76
N ILE A 294 5.31 4.87 -4.00
CA ILE A 294 5.52 5.22 -2.60
C ILE A 294 6.70 6.18 -2.53
N GLY A 295 6.38 7.44 -2.24
CA GLY A 295 7.32 8.53 -2.17
C GLY A 295 7.94 8.73 -0.79
N ILE A 296 9.03 9.49 -0.73
CA ILE A 296 9.62 9.95 0.52
C ILE A 296 10.16 11.38 0.37
N ILE A 297 9.87 12.21 1.37
CA ILE A 297 10.41 13.57 1.53
C ILE A 297 11.03 13.71 2.92
N LYS A 298 12.11 14.48 3.02
CA LYS A 298 12.66 14.93 4.30
C LYS A 298 12.06 16.28 4.65
N LEU A 299 11.60 16.43 5.88
CA LEU A 299 11.10 17.70 6.42
C LEU A 299 12.25 18.50 7.03
N ASN A 300 12.10 19.82 7.08
CA ASN A 300 12.99 20.70 7.83
C ASN A 300 12.82 20.51 9.35
N ASN A 301 13.62 21.24 10.14
CA ASN A 301 13.62 21.10 11.59
C ASN A 301 12.46 21.85 12.30
N ASP A 302 11.56 22.51 11.58
CA ASP A 302 10.36 23.12 12.18
C ASP A 302 9.31 22.04 12.41
N THR A 303 9.28 21.49 13.62
CA THR A 303 8.42 20.32 13.93
C THR A 303 6.94 20.66 13.92
N LYS A 304 6.55 21.93 14.14
CA LYS A 304 5.15 22.36 14.22
C LYS A 304 4.62 22.99 12.94
N ASN A 305 5.50 23.60 12.15
CA ASN A 305 5.19 24.19 10.85
C ASN A 305 6.18 23.68 9.77
N PRO A 306 6.19 22.36 9.50
CA PRO A 306 7.22 21.74 8.66
C PRO A 306 7.14 22.13 7.19
N GLY A 307 8.30 22.41 6.60
CA GLY A 307 8.48 22.52 5.16
C GLY A 307 9.30 21.36 4.60
N VAL A 308 9.24 21.15 3.28
CA VAL A 308 10.07 20.15 2.60
C VAL A 308 11.52 20.63 2.51
N GLU A 309 12.45 19.86 3.07
CA GLU A 309 13.90 20.08 2.92
C GLU A 309 14.44 19.37 1.68
N LYS A 310 13.98 18.13 1.42
CA LYS A 310 14.47 17.33 0.29
C LYS A 310 13.42 16.36 -0.22
N VAL A 311 13.34 16.26 -1.55
CA VAL A 311 12.55 15.27 -2.29
C VAL A 311 13.49 14.18 -2.80
N TYR A 312 13.07 12.92 -2.72
CA TYR A 312 13.83 11.76 -3.18
C TYR A 312 13.10 11.06 -4.33
N THR A 313 13.82 10.30 -5.14
CA THR A 313 13.26 9.26 -6.01
C THR A 313 12.31 8.35 -5.20
N PRO A 314 11.20 7.86 -5.77
CA PRO A 314 10.30 6.94 -5.09
C PRO A 314 11.02 5.75 -4.46
N LEU A 315 10.56 5.30 -3.30
CA LEU A 315 11.04 4.07 -2.68
C LEU A 315 10.60 2.86 -3.50
N ILE A 316 9.30 2.82 -3.81
CA ILE A 316 8.62 1.80 -4.61
C ILE A 316 7.85 2.48 -5.74
N SER A 317 7.76 1.84 -6.89
CA SER A 317 6.85 2.26 -7.96
C SER A 317 6.25 1.07 -8.71
N SER A 318 5.13 1.27 -9.42
CA SER A 318 4.47 0.24 -10.22
C SER A 318 4.10 0.70 -11.64
N PRO A 319 5.02 1.33 -12.39
CA PRO A 319 4.76 1.75 -13.76
C PRO A 319 4.34 0.55 -14.61
N MET A 320 3.31 0.72 -15.44
CA MET A 320 2.63 -0.33 -16.22
C MET A 320 1.74 -1.29 -15.40
N VAL A 321 1.85 -1.33 -14.07
CA VAL A 321 1.34 -2.45 -13.27
C VAL A 321 0.15 -2.08 -12.39
N SER A 322 0.26 -1.03 -11.57
CA SER A 322 -0.84 -0.56 -10.71
C SER A 322 -0.87 0.96 -10.63
N ASP A 323 -2.06 1.50 -10.40
CA ASP A 323 -2.31 2.93 -10.20
C ASP A 323 -2.80 3.28 -8.79
N GLU A 324 -2.72 2.33 -7.85
CA GLU A 324 -3.12 2.52 -6.44
C GLU A 324 -2.29 1.59 -5.54
N ILE A 325 -1.47 2.19 -4.65
CA ILE A 325 -0.68 1.52 -3.61
C ILE A 325 -0.76 2.42 -2.37
N GLU A 326 -1.67 2.10 -1.47
CA GLU A 326 -2.16 3.00 -0.44
C GLU A 326 -1.51 2.73 0.93
N ARG A 327 -1.70 3.64 1.88
CA ARG A 327 -1.30 3.47 3.28
C ARG A 327 0.14 2.98 3.45
N PRO A 328 1.15 3.64 2.87
CA PRO A 328 2.52 3.27 3.13
C PRO A 328 2.83 3.41 4.62
N ASP A 329 3.45 2.39 5.18
CA ASP A 329 3.78 2.31 6.60
C ASP A 329 5.21 1.80 6.74
N VAL A 330 6.08 2.64 7.29
CA VAL A 330 7.48 2.26 7.56
C VAL A 330 7.68 2.04 9.05
N VAL A 331 8.07 0.82 9.39
CA VAL A 331 8.42 0.40 10.74
C VAL A 331 9.88 0.00 10.79
N ARG A 332 10.60 0.45 11.82
CA ARG A 332 11.97 0.03 12.08
C ARG A 332 11.99 -1.13 13.07
N LEU A 333 12.48 -2.29 12.64
CA LEU A 333 12.72 -3.44 13.49
C LEU A 333 14.23 -3.76 13.50
N GLY A 334 14.84 -3.68 14.68
CA GLY A 334 16.28 -3.74 14.83
C GLY A 334 17.01 -2.67 14.01
N ASN A 335 17.83 -3.10 13.06
CA ASN A 335 18.61 -2.24 12.16
C ASN A 335 18.02 -2.10 10.74
N LYS A 336 16.84 -2.68 10.48
CA LYS A 336 16.19 -2.64 9.16
C LYS A 336 14.91 -1.80 9.19
N TYR A 337 14.57 -1.24 8.04
CA TYR A 337 13.30 -0.56 7.78
C TYR A 337 12.42 -1.49 6.95
N TYR A 338 11.20 -1.74 7.42
CA TYR A 338 10.18 -2.50 6.72
C TYR A 338 9.12 -1.53 6.24
N LEU A 339 8.88 -1.50 4.93
CA LEU A 339 7.85 -0.69 4.28
C LEU A 339 6.71 -1.62 3.89
N PHE A 340 5.51 -1.34 4.39
CA PHE A 340 4.26 -2.00 4.00
C PHE A 340 3.35 -1.04 3.24
N ALA A 341 2.43 -1.57 2.45
CA ALA A 341 1.37 -0.81 1.82
C ALA A 341 0.16 -1.71 1.54
N ALA A 342 -1.05 -1.14 1.60
CA ALA A 342 -2.27 -1.82 1.17
C ALA A 342 -2.50 -1.60 -0.33
N THR A 343 -3.15 -2.55 -1.00
CA THR A 343 -3.56 -2.37 -2.40
C THR A 343 -4.78 -3.21 -2.71
N ARG A 344 -5.57 -2.75 -3.69
CA ARG A 344 -6.62 -3.52 -4.35
C ARG A 344 -6.10 -3.96 -5.71
N LEU A 345 -5.99 -5.28 -5.92
CA LEU A 345 -5.46 -5.77 -7.20
C LEU A 345 -6.36 -5.39 -8.38
N ASN A 346 -7.64 -5.09 -8.18
CA ASN A 346 -8.52 -4.59 -9.27
C ASN A 346 -8.16 -3.18 -9.80
N ARG A 347 -7.18 -2.51 -9.20
CA ARG A 347 -6.52 -1.29 -9.68
C ARG A 347 -5.29 -1.56 -10.54
N GLY A 348 -4.88 -2.83 -10.61
CA GLY A 348 -3.83 -3.30 -11.48
C GLY A 348 -4.24 -3.35 -12.94
N SER A 349 -3.24 -3.42 -13.82
CA SER A 349 -3.44 -3.51 -15.26
C SER A 349 -3.76 -4.91 -15.75
N ASN A 350 -3.41 -5.97 -15.01
CA ASN A 350 -3.65 -7.35 -15.42
C ASN A 350 -5.03 -7.84 -14.99
N ASP A 351 -6.02 -7.62 -15.86
CA ASP A 351 -7.41 -8.04 -15.62
C ASP A 351 -7.59 -9.52 -15.35
N ASP A 352 -6.91 -10.36 -16.12
CA ASP A 352 -6.99 -11.81 -15.95
C ASP A 352 -6.55 -12.25 -14.55
N ALA A 353 -5.52 -11.61 -14.00
CA ALA A 353 -4.99 -11.94 -12.68
C ALA A 353 -5.91 -11.50 -11.53
N TRP A 354 -6.35 -10.24 -11.50
CA TRP A 354 -7.20 -9.77 -10.41
C TRP A 354 -8.64 -10.33 -10.50
N MET A 355 -9.16 -10.57 -11.71
CA MET A 355 -10.46 -11.26 -11.87
C MET A 355 -10.39 -12.71 -11.39
N ALA A 356 -9.24 -13.38 -11.52
CA ALA A 356 -9.05 -14.72 -10.98
C ALA A 356 -9.04 -14.73 -9.44
N ALA A 357 -8.48 -13.69 -8.80
CA ALA A 357 -8.57 -13.49 -7.35
C ALA A 357 -10.04 -13.36 -6.89
N ASN A 358 -10.83 -12.51 -7.55
CA ASN A 358 -12.27 -12.39 -7.27
C ASN A 358 -13.01 -13.72 -7.42
N LYS A 359 -12.72 -14.49 -8.47
CA LYS A 359 -13.34 -15.83 -8.66
C LYS A 359 -12.97 -16.82 -7.56
N ALA A 360 -11.77 -16.71 -6.97
CA ALA A 360 -11.31 -17.63 -5.94
C ALA A 360 -11.81 -17.27 -4.54
N VAL A 361 -11.78 -15.98 -4.18
CA VAL A 361 -12.07 -15.53 -2.80
C VAL A 361 -13.30 -14.63 -2.70
N GLY A 362 -13.64 -13.91 -3.78
CA GLY A 362 -14.70 -12.88 -3.77
C GLY A 362 -14.19 -11.50 -3.37
N ASP A 363 -12.88 -11.32 -3.26
CA ASP A 363 -12.19 -10.05 -3.02
C ASP A 363 -10.75 -10.13 -3.60
N ASN A 364 -10.09 -8.98 -3.69
CA ASN A 364 -8.78 -8.81 -4.34
C ASN A 364 -7.83 -7.89 -3.56
N VAL A 365 -8.08 -7.69 -2.27
CA VAL A 365 -7.21 -6.90 -1.38
C VAL A 365 -5.94 -7.65 -1.00
N ALA A 366 -4.85 -6.90 -0.85
CA ALA A 366 -3.57 -7.41 -0.35
C ALA A 366 -2.84 -6.35 0.49
N MET A 367 -1.94 -6.81 1.36
CA MET A 367 -0.85 -6.00 1.90
C MET A 367 0.46 -6.48 1.25
N ILE A 368 1.24 -5.53 0.73
CA ILE A 368 2.57 -5.78 0.20
C ILE A 368 3.63 -5.23 1.15
N GLY A 369 4.86 -5.74 1.07
CA GLY A 369 5.95 -5.34 1.96
C GLY A 369 7.34 -5.52 1.38
N TYR A 370 8.24 -4.67 1.86
CA TYR A 370 9.62 -4.57 1.43
C TYR A 370 10.51 -4.28 2.64
N VAL A 371 11.82 -4.57 2.51
CA VAL A 371 12.80 -4.35 3.57
C VAL A 371 14.07 -3.70 3.05
N SER A 372 14.65 -2.79 3.83
CA SER A 372 15.95 -2.18 3.53
C SER A 372 16.79 -1.92 4.78
N ASP A 373 18.11 -1.86 4.59
CA ASP A 373 19.04 -1.32 5.60
C ASP A 373 18.99 0.22 5.67
N ASN A 374 18.42 0.89 4.66
CA ASN A 374 18.38 2.34 4.56
C ASN A 374 16.94 2.83 4.37
N LEU A 375 16.55 3.86 5.13
CA LEU A 375 15.19 4.41 5.06
C LEU A 375 14.83 4.94 3.67
N THR A 376 15.79 5.54 2.95
CA THR A 376 15.52 6.37 1.76
C THR A 376 15.78 5.66 0.43
N HIS A 377 16.25 4.41 0.41
CA HIS A 377 16.52 3.68 -0.85
C HIS A 377 16.78 2.18 -0.62
N GLY A 378 16.76 1.39 -1.69
CA GLY A 378 17.29 0.02 -1.69
C GLY A 378 16.39 -0.99 -0.99
N TYR A 379 15.08 -0.85 -1.13
CA TYR A 379 14.09 -1.79 -0.62
C TYR A 379 14.06 -3.08 -1.46
N VAL A 380 13.98 -4.23 -0.79
CA VAL A 380 13.88 -5.56 -1.38
C VAL A 380 12.50 -6.14 -1.04
N PRO A 381 11.75 -6.74 -2.00
CA PRO A 381 10.45 -7.32 -1.70
C PRO A 381 10.53 -8.46 -0.68
N LEU A 382 9.62 -8.48 0.29
CA LEU A 382 9.43 -9.61 1.20
C LEU A 382 8.77 -10.78 0.46
N ASN A 383 9.01 -12.01 0.91
CA ASN A 383 8.39 -13.22 0.33
C ASN A 383 8.53 -13.30 -1.21
N GLU A 384 9.71 -12.90 -1.71
CA GLU A 384 10.07 -12.79 -3.14
C GLU A 384 9.31 -11.74 -3.94
N SER A 385 7.97 -11.75 -3.93
CA SER A 385 7.13 -10.89 -4.77
C SER A 385 6.63 -9.62 -4.08
N GLY A 386 6.93 -9.46 -2.80
CA GLY A 386 6.39 -8.42 -1.95
C GLY A 386 5.06 -8.78 -1.29
N VAL A 387 4.49 -9.98 -1.49
CA VAL A 387 3.23 -10.36 -0.82
C VAL A 387 3.44 -10.46 0.69
N VAL A 388 2.52 -9.95 1.50
CA VAL A 388 2.53 -10.10 2.97
C VAL A 388 1.19 -10.61 3.47
N LEU A 389 0.09 -9.98 3.04
CA LEU A 389 -1.28 -10.41 3.36
C LEU A 389 -2.12 -10.53 2.10
N THR A 390 -3.07 -11.46 2.09
CA THR A 390 -4.02 -11.67 1.00
C THR A 390 -5.44 -11.88 1.51
N ALA A 391 -6.43 -11.37 0.76
CA ALA A 391 -7.85 -11.56 1.04
C ALA A 391 -8.22 -13.03 1.33
N SER A 392 -9.15 -13.24 2.27
CA SER A 392 -9.62 -14.56 2.70
C SER A 392 -11.13 -14.77 2.64
N VAL A 393 -11.92 -13.70 2.45
CA VAL A 393 -13.39 -13.74 2.38
C VAL A 393 -13.91 -12.76 1.31
N PRO A 394 -15.16 -12.93 0.81
CA PRO A 394 -15.76 -12.00 -0.14
C PRO A 394 -15.87 -10.56 0.37
N ALA A 395 -15.71 -9.59 -0.53
CA ALA A 395 -15.72 -8.16 -0.21
C ALA A 395 -17.04 -7.66 0.43
N ASN A 396 -18.13 -8.38 0.21
CA ASN A 396 -19.47 -8.04 0.71
C ASN A 396 -19.91 -8.88 1.92
N TRP A 397 -18.96 -9.52 2.61
CA TRP A 397 -19.15 -10.13 3.92
C TRP A 397 -18.82 -9.15 5.05
N ARG A 398 -19.45 -9.35 6.20
CA ARG A 398 -19.19 -8.59 7.42
C ARG A 398 -17.71 -8.58 7.81
N THR A 399 -17.00 -9.67 7.53
CA THR A 399 -15.60 -9.83 7.95
C THR A 399 -14.57 -9.45 6.88
N ALA A 400 -14.98 -8.86 5.74
CA ALA A 400 -14.04 -8.31 4.78
C ALA A 400 -13.23 -7.16 5.39
N THR A 401 -11.93 -7.09 5.15
CA THR A 401 -11.03 -6.09 5.75
C THR A 401 -10.23 -5.34 4.70
N TYR A 402 -9.82 -4.11 5.00
CA TYR A 402 -8.88 -3.34 4.18
C TYR A 402 -8.15 -2.30 5.04
N SER A 403 -7.23 -1.54 4.43
CA SER A 403 -6.41 -0.51 5.10
C SER A 403 -5.53 -1.10 6.21
N TYR A 404 -4.80 -2.18 5.87
CA TYR A 404 -3.88 -2.83 6.79
C TYR A 404 -2.77 -1.86 7.21
N TYR A 405 -2.49 -1.79 8.51
CA TYR A 405 -1.48 -0.91 9.09
C TYR A 405 -0.74 -1.66 10.22
N ALA A 406 0.59 -1.70 10.15
CA ALA A 406 1.42 -2.55 11.00
C ALA A 406 2.00 -1.75 12.17
N VAL A 407 1.57 -2.07 13.38
CA VAL A 407 2.04 -1.41 14.61
C VAL A 407 3.13 -2.25 15.27
N PRO A 408 4.30 -1.69 15.61
CA PRO A 408 5.34 -2.43 16.31
C PRO A 408 4.92 -2.77 17.74
N VAL A 409 5.39 -3.93 18.22
CA VAL A 409 5.05 -4.45 19.56
C VAL A 409 6.21 -4.26 20.51
N GLU A 410 5.99 -3.53 21.61
CA GLU A 410 7.03 -3.36 22.64
C GLU A 410 7.50 -4.72 23.18
N GLY A 411 8.82 -4.93 23.21
CA GLY A 411 9.42 -6.18 23.68
C GLY A 411 9.38 -7.35 22.68
N ARG A 412 8.85 -7.16 21.46
CA ARG A 412 8.87 -8.17 20.38
C ARG A 412 9.37 -7.54 19.08
N ASP A 413 10.67 -7.57 18.88
CA ASP A 413 11.35 -6.91 17.74
C ASP A 413 11.28 -7.69 16.42
N ASP A 414 10.59 -8.83 16.42
CA ASP A 414 10.34 -9.71 15.27
C ASP A 414 8.85 -9.88 14.96
N GLN A 415 7.97 -9.11 15.62
CA GLN A 415 6.53 -9.18 15.43
C GLN A 415 5.90 -7.79 15.24
N LEU A 416 4.87 -7.74 14.41
CA LEU A 416 4.03 -6.57 14.21
C LEU A 416 2.57 -6.93 14.49
N LEU A 417 1.83 -6.00 15.08
CA LEU A 417 0.39 -6.08 15.23
C LEU A 417 -0.27 -5.46 14.00
N ILE A 418 -0.96 -6.27 13.21
CA ILE A 418 -1.70 -5.80 12.05
C ILE A 418 -3.08 -5.32 12.48
N THR A 419 -3.31 -4.04 12.25
CA THR A 419 -4.60 -3.38 12.42
C THR A 419 -5.25 -3.16 11.05
N SER A 420 -6.58 -3.05 11.01
CA SER A 420 -7.33 -2.74 9.80
C SER A 420 -8.73 -2.26 10.16
N TYR A 421 -9.49 -1.78 9.17
CA TYR A 421 -10.95 -1.79 9.33
C TYR A 421 -11.53 -3.12 8.82
N ILE A 422 -12.73 -3.46 9.30
CA ILE A 422 -13.53 -4.61 8.92
C ILE A 422 -14.94 -4.14 8.50
N THR A 423 -15.55 -4.88 7.59
CA THR A 423 -16.71 -4.50 6.77
C THR A 423 -16.40 -3.36 5.78
N ASN A 424 -16.57 -3.61 4.47
CA ASN A 424 -16.45 -2.56 3.47
C ASN A 424 -17.55 -1.48 3.65
N ARG A 425 -17.18 -0.23 3.33
CA ARG A 425 -18.00 0.97 3.47
C ARG A 425 -19.30 0.93 2.68
N GLY A 426 -20.25 1.80 3.05
CA GLY A 426 -21.47 2.05 2.27
C GLY A 426 -22.45 0.88 2.26
N GLU A 427 -22.52 0.15 3.38
CA GLU A 427 -23.51 -0.91 3.62
C GLU A 427 -23.49 -2.08 2.61
N VAL A 428 -22.36 -2.35 1.94
CA VAL A 428 -22.26 -3.44 0.95
C VAL A 428 -22.47 -4.84 1.57
N ALA A 429 -22.17 -5.00 2.86
CA ALA A 429 -22.47 -6.21 3.62
C ALA A 429 -23.96 -6.29 4.04
N GLY A 430 -24.66 -5.18 4.03
CA GLY A 430 -26.06 -5.04 4.42
C GLY A 430 -26.29 -3.79 5.27
N LYS A 431 -27.54 -3.30 5.28
CA LYS A 431 -27.94 -2.12 6.06
C LYS A 431 -27.57 -2.27 7.54
N GLY A 432 -26.95 -1.24 8.12
CA GLY A 432 -26.49 -1.26 9.52
C GLY A 432 -25.22 -2.06 9.78
N MET A 433 -24.63 -2.71 8.76
CA MET A 433 -23.30 -3.31 8.84
C MET A 433 -22.27 -2.28 8.38
N HIS A 434 -21.87 -1.42 9.32
CA HIS A 434 -20.96 -0.30 9.05
C HIS A 434 -19.51 -0.76 9.08
N ALA A 435 -18.64 -0.09 8.31
CA ALA A 435 -17.20 -0.18 8.51
C ALA A 435 -16.84 0.15 9.98
N THR A 436 -15.96 -0.66 10.55
CA THR A 436 -15.56 -0.56 11.96
C THR A 436 -14.13 -1.10 12.15
N TRP A 437 -13.51 -0.93 13.31
CA TRP A 437 -12.17 -1.49 13.55
C TRP A 437 -12.20 -3.01 13.63
N ALA A 438 -11.24 -3.65 12.97
CA ALA A 438 -11.07 -5.09 12.98
C ALA A 438 -10.51 -5.59 14.31
N PRO A 439 -10.69 -6.88 14.65
CA PRO A 439 -9.77 -7.58 15.53
C PRO A 439 -8.37 -7.52 14.91
N SER A 440 -7.36 -7.14 15.69
CA SER A 440 -5.97 -7.09 15.23
C SER A 440 -5.33 -8.47 15.34
N PHE A 441 -4.27 -8.74 14.59
CA PHE A 441 -3.57 -10.02 14.64
C PHE A 441 -2.05 -9.89 14.45
N LEU A 442 -1.27 -10.83 14.98
CA LEU A 442 0.19 -10.76 14.86
C LEU A 442 0.70 -11.30 13.54
N LEU A 443 1.66 -10.57 12.98
CA LEU A 443 2.49 -10.97 11.85
C LEU A 443 3.92 -11.21 12.35
N GLN A 444 4.46 -12.39 12.08
CA GLN A 444 5.88 -12.69 12.29
C GLN A 444 6.70 -12.12 11.13
N ILE A 445 7.80 -11.44 11.47
CA ILE A 445 8.83 -10.99 10.55
C ILE A 445 10.04 -11.91 10.70
N ASN A 446 10.46 -12.57 9.62
CA ASN A 446 11.57 -13.51 9.65
C ASN A 446 12.87 -12.84 9.13
N PRO A 447 14.04 -13.18 9.68
CA PRO A 447 15.32 -12.62 9.25
C PRO A 447 15.69 -12.90 7.77
N ASP A 448 15.09 -13.93 7.17
CA ASP A 448 15.29 -14.34 5.77
C ASP A 448 14.41 -13.57 4.77
N ASN A 449 13.88 -12.41 5.18
CA ASN A 449 13.00 -11.53 4.41
C ASN A 449 11.66 -12.19 4.04
N THR A 450 11.18 -13.12 4.88
CA THR A 450 9.84 -13.70 4.78
C THR A 450 8.96 -13.25 5.94
N THR A 451 7.66 -13.48 5.83
CA THR A 451 6.70 -13.22 6.90
C THR A 451 5.71 -14.37 7.03
N THR A 452 5.08 -14.51 8.20
CA THR A 452 3.95 -15.44 8.36
C THR A 452 2.91 -14.89 9.33
N VAL A 453 1.64 -15.05 8.98
CA VAL A 453 0.51 -14.77 9.87
C VAL A 453 0.51 -15.76 11.04
N LEU A 454 0.30 -15.24 12.26
CA LEU A 454 0.26 -16.04 13.49
C LEU A 454 -1.18 -16.27 13.96
N ALA A 455 -1.42 -17.38 14.66
CA ALA A 455 -2.68 -17.68 15.35
C ALA A 455 -2.82 -16.88 16.66
N LYS A 456 -2.81 -15.55 16.53
CA LYS A 456 -2.75 -14.59 17.65
C LYS A 456 -3.60 -13.38 17.30
N MET A 457 -4.73 -13.21 18.00
CA MET A 457 -5.76 -12.23 17.65
C MET A 457 -6.23 -11.45 18.87
N THR A 458 -6.66 -10.21 18.68
CA THR A 458 -7.10 -9.32 19.76
C THR A 458 -8.60 -9.03 19.72
N ASN A 459 -9.09 -8.19 20.64
CA ASN A 459 -10.39 -7.54 20.50
C ASN A 459 -10.43 -6.59 19.29
N GLN A 460 -11.64 -6.19 18.86
CA GLN A 460 -11.77 -5.12 17.88
C GLN A 460 -11.09 -3.84 18.38
N GLY A 461 -10.28 -3.22 17.51
CA GLY A 461 -9.74 -1.89 17.81
C GLY A 461 -8.68 -1.86 18.90
N ASP A 462 -7.99 -2.97 19.12
CA ASP A 462 -6.79 -3.00 19.96
C ASP A 462 -5.56 -2.65 19.12
N TRP A 463 -4.89 -1.57 19.50
CA TRP A 463 -3.71 -1.03 18.82
C TRP A 463 -2.41 -1.38 19.56
N ILE A 464 -2.49 -2.00 20.73
CA ILE A 464 -1.35 -2.28 21.61
C ILE A 464 -1.39 -3.76 21.95
N TRP A 465 -0.39 -4.52 21.51
CA TRP A 465 -0.27 -5.89 21.99
C TRP A 465 0.32 -5.89 23.41
N ASP A 466 -0.50 -6.20 24.41
CA ASP A 466 -0.13 -6.38 25.82
C ASP A 466 -0.45 -7.80 26.33
N ASP A 467 -0.18 -8.04 27.62
CA ASP A 467 -0.36 -9.34 28.28
C ASP A 467 -1.81 -9.84 28.29
N THR A 468 -2.78 -8.96 28.00
CA THR A 468 -4.21 -9.24 28.03
C THR A 468 -4.89 -9.05 26.67
N SER A 469 -4.12 -8.81 25.60
CA SER A 469 -4.66 -8.57 24.25
C SER A 469 -5.23 -9.84 23.60
N GLU A 470 -4.64 -11.01 23.84
CA GLU A 470 -5.08 -12.27 23.20
C GLU A 470 -6.56 -12.55 23.48
N ASN A 471 -7.32 -12.77 22.41
CA ASN A 471 -8.70 -13.20 22.50
C ASN A 471 -9.07 -14.21 21.40
N ASP A 472 -8.97 -15.49 21.74
CA ASP A 472 -9.30 -16.61 20.86
C ASP A 472 -10.77 -16.63 20.40
N ASP A 473 -11.70 -16.01 21.15
CA ASP A 473 -13.12 -15.94 20.77
C ASP A 473 -13.36 -15.15 19.47
N MET A 474 -12.42 -14.29 19.11
CA MET A 474 -12.48 -13.47 17.90
C MET A 474 -12.07 -14.26 16.65
N MET A 475 -11.47 -15.45 16.81
CA MET A 475 -11.10 -16.31 15.68
C MET A 475 -12.32 -16.96 15.03
N GLY A 476 -12.42 -16.75 13.72
CA GLY A 476 -13.43 -17.34 12.87
C GLY A 476 -13.02 -18.69 12.28
N VAL A 477 -14.00 -19.41 11.74
CA VAL A 477 -13.76 -20.64 10.97
C VAL A 477 -14.52 -20.62 9.65
N LEU A 478 -13.97 -21.32 8.65
CA LEU A 478 -14.64 -21.55 7.38
C LEU A 478 -15.65 -22.71 7.50
N LYS A 479 -16.73 -22.47 8.23
CA LYS A 479 -17.81 -23.45 8.42
C LYS A 479 -19.15 -22.74 8.60
N LYS A 480 -20.03 -22.88 7.60
CA LYS A 480 -21.33 -22.18 7.48
C LYS A 480 -22.12 -22.04 8.78
N ASP A 481 -22.38 -23.16 9.47
CA ASP A 481 -23.27 -23.20 10.63
C ASP A 481 -22.50 -23.23 11.97
N ALA A 482 -21.21 -22.90 11.97
CA ALA A 482 -20.44 -22.77 13.20
C ALA A 482 -20.83 -21.48 13.96
N PRO A 483 -20.86 -21.50 15.30
CA PRO A 483 -21.14 -20.30 16.09
C PRO A 483 -20.08 -19.21 15.88
N ASN A 484 -18.86 -19.60 15.52
CA ASN A 484 -17.77 -18.71 15.14
C ASN A 484 -17.49 -18.71 13.63
N SER A 485 -18.52 -18.90 12.79
CA SER A 485 -18.39 -18.80 11.34
C SER A 485 -17.78 -17.45 10.92
N ALA A 486 -16.96 -17.48 9.88
CA ALA A 486 -16.49 -16.27 9.19
C ALA A 486 -17.60 -15.53 8.42
N ALA A 487 -18.76 -16.17 8.23
CA ALA A 487 -19.93 -15.62 7.56
C ALA A 487 -21.07 -15.41 8.56
N LEU A 488 -21.76 -14.27 8.49
CA LEU A 488 -23.06 -14.09 9.13
C LEU A 488 -24.15 -14.95 8.45
N PRO A 489 -25.27 -15.23 9.14
CA PRO A 489 -26.43 -15.86 8.51
C PRO A 489 -26.87 -15.11 7.25
N GLY A 490 -26.94 -15.82 6.12
CA GLY A 490 -27.31 -15.27 4.82
C GLY A 490 -26.15 -14.86 3.92
N GLU A 491 -24.91 -14.83 4.41
CA GLU A 491 -23.73 -14.49 3.60
C GLU A 491 -23.15 -15.69 2.85
N TRP A 492 -23.23 -16.89 3.44
CA TRP A 492 -22.73 -18.11 2.79
C TRP A 492 -23.50 -18.43 1.51
N GLY A 493 -22.82 -18.37 0.36
CA GLY A 493 -23.43 -18.58 -0.96
C GLY A 493 -24.14 -17.33 -1.52
N LYS A 494 -24.10 -16.18 -0.83
CA LYS A 494 -24.61 -14.90 -1.34
C LYS A 494 -23.82 -14.49 -2.59
N PRO A 495 -24.47 -13.97 -3.65
CA PRO A 495 -23.75 -13.43 -4.80
C PRO A 495 -22.79 -12.30 -4.42
N VAL A 496 -21.59 -12.32 -4.98
CA VAL A 496 -20.61 -11.23 -5.02
C VAL A 496 -20.21 -11.02 -6.48
N ASP A 497 -19.81 -9.80 -6.86
CA ASP A 497 -19.48 -9.46 -8.26
C ASP A 497 -20.54 -9.96 -9.26
N TRP A 498 -21.80 -9.54 -9.05
CA TRP A 498 -23.00 -9.91 -9.82
C TRP A 498 -23.46 -11.37 -9.64
N ASP A 499 -22.66 -12.37 -10.02
CA ASP A 499 -23.10 -13.77 -10.10
C ASP A 499 -22.14 -14.79 -9.45
N LEU A 500 -20.99 -14.36 -8.91
CA LEU A 500 -20.07 -15.26 -8.22
C LEU A 500 -20.69 -15.73 -6.89
N ILE A 501 -20.63 -17.04 -6.61
CA ILE A 501 -21.14 -17.61 -5.36
C ILE A 501 -20.13 -17.34 -4.24
N GLY A 502 -20.42 -16.38 -3.37
CA GLY A 502 -19.58 -16.01 -2.23
C GLY A 502 -19.32 -17.21 -1.31
N GLY A 503 -18.05 -17.49 -1.04
CA GLY A 503 -17.63 -18.60 -0.20
C GLY A 503 -17.41 -19.94 -0.93
N TYR A 504 -17.77 -20.07 -2.21
CA TYR A 504 -17.76 -21.37 -2.91
C TYR A 504 -16.35 -21.97 -3.09
N ASN A 505 -15.38 -21.12 -3.45
CA ASN A 505 -13.99 -21.52 -3.70
C ASN A 505 -13.05 -21.30 -2.52
N LEU A 506 -13.60 -20.94 -1.33
CA LEU A 506 -12.80 -20.75 -0.13
C LEU A 506 -12.26 -22.08 0.39
N LYS A 507 -11.03 -22.04 0.90
CA LYS A 507 -10.30 -23.18 1.45
C LYS A 507 -9.92 -22.91 2.90
N PRO A 508 -9.93 -23.93 3.77
CA PRO A 508 -9.41 -23.78 5.11
C PRO A 508 -7.94 -23.34 5.07
N HIS A 509 -7.62 -22.32 5.84
CA HIS A 509 -6.26 -21.99 6.26
C HIS A 509 -6.29 -21.82 7.77
N GLN A 510 -5.30 -22.39 8.45
CA GLN A 510 -5.10 -22.16 9.87
C GLN A 510 -3.85 -21.31 10.00
N PRO A 511 -3.92 -20.14 10.67
CA PRO A 511 -2.73 -19.37 10.98
C PRO A 511 -1.71 -20.24 11.72
N VAL A 512 -0.42 -19.97 11.50
CA VAL A 512 0.64 -20.83 12.04
C VAL A 512 0.75 -20.59 13.55
N THR A 513 0.83 -21.66 14.34
CA THR A 513 1.18 -21.53 15.77
C THR A 513 2.64 -21.11 15.87
N PRO A 514 3.00 -20.11 16.70
CA PRO A 514 4.39 -19.68 16.84
C PRO A 514 5.28 -20.87 17.18
N ILE A 515 6.30 -21.14 16.37
CA ILE A 515 7.36 -22.07 16.76
C ILE A 515 8.23 -21.27 17.75
N PRO A 516 8.39 -21.70 19.02
CA PRO A 516 9.32 -21.03 19.92
C PRO A 516 10.69 -20.96 19.23
N ASN A 517 11.37 -19.83 19.32
CA ASN A 517 12.75 -19.66 18.84
C ASN A 517 13.67 -20.73 19.48
N VAL A 518 13.70 -21.91 18.90
CA VAL A 518 14.79 -22.86 19.04
C VAL A 518 15.76 -22.43 17.96
N PRO A 519 16.97 -21.98 18.30
CA PRO A 519 18.03 -21.82 17.31
C PRO A 519 18.14 -23.14 16.57
N THR A 520 17.78 -23.16 15.29
CA THR A 520 18.05 -24.32 14.46
C THR A 520 19.55 -24.42 14.37
N THR A 521 20.11 -25.32 15.18
CA THR A 521 21.45 -25.83 14.93
C THR A 521 21.37 -26.40 13.51
N PRO A 522 22.23 -25.96 12.56
CA PRO A 522 22.19 -26.51 11.21
C PRO A 522 22.21 -28.03 11.31
N GLU A 523 21.26 -28.70 10.66
CA GLU A 523 21.31 -30.15 10.57
C GLU A 523 22.70 -30.53 10.06
N LYS A 524 23.42 -31.26 10.91
CA LYS A 524 24.72 -31.83 10.58
C LYS A 524 24.51 -32.64 9.29
N PRO A 525 25.29 -32.42 8.23
CA PRO A 525 25.11 -33.15 6.99
C PRO A 525 25.11 -34.65 7.28
N ASN A 526 24.06 -35.35 6.83
CA ASN A 526 23.98 -36.80 6.95
C ASN A 526 25.27 -37.40 6.39
N THR A 527 25.92 -38.22 7.22
CA THR A 527 27.11 -38.96 6.83
C THR A 527 26.71 -39.87 5.65
N PRO A 528 27.42 -39.81 4.50
CA PRO A 528 27.08 -40.65 3.36
C PRO A 528 27.12 -42.12 3.78
N THR A 529 26.03 -42.84 3.55
CA THR A 529 26.01 -44.30 3.66
C THR A 529 27.06 -44.88 2.73
N THR A 530 27.87 -45.77 3.28
CA THR A 530 28.91 -46.56 2.61
C THR A 530 28.40 -47.11 1.28
N PRO A 531 29.07 -46.88 0.14
CA PRO A 531 28.68 -47.47 -1.14
C PRO A 531 28.79 -49.00 -1.08
N ASN A 532 27.76 -49.70 -1.56
CA ASN A 532 27.86 -51.11 -1.87
C ASN A 532 28.90 -51.32 -2.99
N THR A 533 29.65 -52.42 -2.85
CA THR A 533 30.71 -52.89 -3.74
C THR A 533 30.30 -52.84 -5.22
N PRO A 534 31.07 -52.21 -6.12
CA PRO A 534 30.79 -52.25 -7.55
C PRO A 534 31.11 -53.63 -8.14
N ASP A 535 30.21 -54.13 -8.99
CA ASP A 535 30.47 -55.29 -9.85
C ASP A 535 31.61 -55.01 -10.85
N THR A 536 32.40 -56.07 -11.06
CA THR A 536 33.56 -56.16 -11.96
C THR A 536 33.24 -55.65 -13.38
N PRO A 537 34.01 -54.71 -13.96
CA PRO A 537 33.76 -54.22 -15.32
C PRO A 537 34.22 -55.22 -16.41
N HIS A 538 33.32 -55.48 -17.36
CA HIS A 538 33.66 -56.11 -18.64
C HIS A 538 34.53 -55.17 -19.50
N ASN A 539 35.56 -55.75 -20.08
CA ASN A 539 36.62 -55.13 -20.88
C ASN A 539 36.12 -54.68 -22.27
N PRO A 540 36.20 -53.39 -22.67
CA PRO A 540 35.97 -52.98 -24.06
C PRO A 540 37.30 -52.71 -24.79
N THR A 541 37.41 -53.31 -25.98
CA THR A 541 38.49 -53.15 -26.95
C THR A 541 38.63 -51.72 -27.50
N LYS A 542 39.90 -51.33 -27.68
CA LYS A 542 40.46 -50.09 -28.24
C LYS A 542 40.10 -49.87 -29.72
N PRO A 543 39.90 -48.61 -30.17
CA PRO A 543 40.82 -47.99 -31.15
C PRO A 543 41.07 -46.48 -30.88
N THR A 544 42.32 -46.05 -30.70
CA THR A 544 43.23 -45.38 -31.68
C THR A 544 42.97 -43.88 -31.87
N SER A 545 44.04 -43.11 -31.59
CA SER A 545 44.16 -41.65 -31.53
C SER A 545 44.26 -41.00 -32.91
N GLU A 546 43.79 -39.75 -33.01
CA GLU A 546 44.42 -38.72 -33.86
C GLU A 546 44.04 -37.31 -33.37
N VAL A 547 45.06 -36.46 -33.19
CA VAL A 547 45.01 -35.04 -32.82
C VAL A 547 45.59 -34.25 -34.00
N PRO A 548 44.99 -33.13 -34.39
CA PRO A 548 45.74 -32.07 -35.06
C PRO A 548 45.85 -30.80 -34.21
N THR A 549 47.09 -30.38 -34.04
CA THR A 549 47.59 -29.09 -33.56
C THR A 549 47.15 -27.91 -34.43
N THR A 550 46.77 -26.77 -33.84
CA THR A 550 47.15 -25.43 -34.35
C THR A 550 47.07 -24.36 -33.25
N SER A 551 47.83 -23.30 -33.48
CA SER A 551 48.56 -22.45 -32.55
C SER A 551 47.87 -21.16 -32.09
N VAL A 552 48.35 -20.71 -30.92
CA VAL A 552 48.16 -19.44 -30.19
C VAL A 552 48.20 -18.16 -31.04
N LYS A 553 47.33 -17.19 -30.70
CA LYS A 553 47.68 -15.76 -30.74
C LYS A 553 47.08 -15.02 -29.52
N LYS A 554 47.99 -14.50 -28.68
CA LYS A 554 47.71 -13.50 -27.63
C LYS A 554 47.50 -12.14 -28.29
N THR A 555 46.52 -11.38 -27.80
CA THR A 555 46.46 -9.93 -28.01
C THR A 555 46.29 -9.24 -26.66
N THR A 556 47.10 -8.22 -26.50
CA THR A 556 47.47 -7.49 -25.31
C THR A 556 46.38 -6.54 -24.82
N GLN A 557 46.35 -6.32 -23.51
CA GLN A 557 45.68 -5.21 -22.84
C GLN A 557 46.11 -3.87 -23.47
N SER A 558 45.14 -2.97 -23.68
CA SER A 558 45.39 -1.55 -23.88
C SER A 558 44.71 -0.75 -22.77
N GLU A 559 45.51 0.08 -22.12
CA GLU A 559 45.20 0.97 -21.01
C GLU A 559 44.15 2.04 -21.36
N LEU A 560 43.40 2.44 -20.33
CA LEU A 560 42.58 3.66 -20.28
C LEU A 560 43.48 4.90 -20.20
N PRO A 561 43.12 6.02 -20.84
CA PRO A 561 43.54 7.34 -20.39
C PRO A 561 42.44 8.06 -19.59
N LYS A 562 42.84 8.67 -18.47
CA LYS A 562 42.07 9.62 -17.67
C LYS A 562 42.34 11.08 -18.13
N ALA A 563 41.28 11.88 -18.02
CA ALA A 563 41.21 13.32 -17.70
C ALA A 563 41.69 14.39 -18.70
N GLY A 564 40.86 15.44 -18.88
CA GLY A 564 41.28 16.72 -19.47
C GLY A 564 40.11 17.67 -19.76
N ALA A 565 40.20 18.92 -19.26
CA ALA A 565 39.10 19.87 -19.09
C ALA A 565 38.78 20.80 -20.30
N LYS A 566 37.55 21.36 -20.24
CA LYS A 566 37.06 22.71 -20.61
C LYS A 566 37.62 23.47 -21.84
N ASN A 567 36.68 23.90 -22.71
CA ASN A 567 36.45 25.26 -23.27
C ASN A 567 35.25 25.12 -24.26
N GLY A 568 34.27 26.00 -24.47
CA GLY A 568 34.16 27.44 -24.24
C GLY A 568 33.85 28.15 -25.56
N ILE A 569 32.55 28.41 -25.82
CA ILE A 569 31.96 29.51 -26.64
C ILE A 569 32.12 29.46 -28.19
N VAL A 570 30.98 29.40 -28.93
CA VAL A 570 30.60 30.34 -30.02
C VAL A 570 29.07 30.45 -30.08
N ALA A 571 28.57 31.68 -30.22
CA ALA A 571 27.17 32.08 -30.23
C ALA A 571 26.59 32.27 -31.65
N ALA A 572 25.27 32.12 -31.73
CA ALA A 572 24.26 32.85 -32.51
C ALA A 572 24.35 32.95 -34.06
N ILE A 573 23.21 32.70 -34.74
CA ILE A 573 22.56 33.62 -35.69
C ILE A 573 21.07 33.26 -35.84
N VAL A 574 20.28 34.33 -35.95
CA VAL A 574 18.81 34.47 -36.02
C VAL A 574 18.28 34.33 -37.46
N GLY A 575 17.02 33.94 -37.62
CA GLY A 575 16.27 34.14 -38.87
C GLY A 575 14.78 33.82 -38.75
N ALA A 576 13.95 34.85 -38.52
CA ALA A 576 12.49 34.82 -38.54
C ALA A 576 11.91 35.10 -39.94
N VAL A 577 10.57 35.23 -40.04
CA VAL A 577 9.70 35.77 -41.15
C VAL A 577 9.10 34.65 -42.05
N SER A 578 7.81 34.50 -42.38
CA SER A 578 6.51 35.21 -42.19
C SER A 578 5.38 34.29 -42.72
N SER A 579 4.20 34.15 -42.09
CA SER A 579 2.92 34.87 -42.24
C SER A 579 2.21 34.86 -43.62
N MET A 580 0.96 34.37 -43.64
CA MET A 580 -0.25 34.87 -44.36
C MET A 580 -1.41 33.85 -44.15
N LEU A 581 -2.47 34.16 -43.40
CA LEU A 581 -3.71 34.91 -43.72
C LEU A 581 -4.78 34.10 -44.46
N GLY A 582 -5.98 34.03 -43.86
CA GLY A 582 -7.21 33.51 -44.48
C GLY A 582 -8.40 33.50 -43.51
N VAL A 583 -9.14 34.61 -43.49
CA VAL A 583 -10.36 34.89 -42.70
C VAL A 583 -11.61 34.25 -43.34
N ILE A 584 -12.70 34.11 -42.56
CA ILE A 584 -14.16 33.98 -42.85
C ILE A 584 -14.72 32.78 -42.06
N GLY A 585 -15.79 32.84 -41.26
CA GLY A 585 -16.80 33.86 -40.99
C GLY A 585 -17.71 33.44 -39.82
N LEU A 586 -18.51 34.40 -39.36
CA LEU A 586 -19.38 34.39 -38.18
C LEU A 586 -20.69 33.57 -38.34
N ALA A 587 -21.19 33.18 -37.16
CA ALA A 587 -22.59 33.11 -36.71
C ALA A 587 -23.48 31.92 -37.13
N GLY A 588 -24.01 31.23 -36.10
CA GLY A 588 -25.09 30.25 -36.20
C GLY A 588 -25.57 29.79 -34.83
N VAL A 589 -26.53 30.53 -34.26
CA VAL A 589 -27.26 30.28 -33.01
C VAL A 589 -28.00 28.94 -33.04
N SER A 590 -28.01 28.17 -31.95
CA SER A 590 -29.20 27.39 -31.60
C SER A 590 -29.38 27.23 -30.08
N LYS A 591 -30.51 27.76 -29.60
CA LYS A 591 -31.13 27.48 -28.30
C LYS A 591 -31.68 26.05 -28.31
N ARG A 592 -31.58 25.33 -27.18
CA ARG A 592 -32.66 24.41 -26.77
C ARG A 592 -32.95 24.56 -25.28
N LYS A 593 -34.22 24.87 -25.02
CA LYS A 593 -34.89 24.95 -23.73
C LYS A 593 -35.12 23.57 -23.14
N ARG A 594 -35.19 23.54 -21.80
CA ARG A 594 -35.90 22.57 -20.97
C ARG A 594 -37.37 22.43 -21.39
N ASN A 595 -37.90 21.21 -21.28
CA ASN A 595 -39.18 20.87 -20.62
C ASN A 595 -39.42 19.37 -20.71
N ASN A 596 -39.15 18.64 -19.62
CA ASN A 596 -40.14 17.92 -18.77
C ASN A 596 -39.38 17.09 -17.75
#